data_AF-A0A139CRW1-F1
#
_entry.id   AF-A0A139CRW1-F1
#
_cell.length_a   1.000
_cell.length_b   1.000
_cell.length_c   1.000
_cell.angle_alpha   90.00
_cell.angle_beta   90.00
_cell.angle_gamma   90.00
#
_symmetry.space_group_name_H-M   'P 1'
#
loop_
_entity.id
_entity.type
_entity.pdbx_description
1 polymer ?
#
loop_
_entity_poly.entity_id
_entity_poly.type
_entity_poly.pdbx_seq_one_letter_code
_entity_poly.pdbx_strand_id
1 'polypeptide(L)'
;YEWPSGPNVILKHKDKKVGEDTEDAERIKEVEKCADSLVIGNIIIYDKEVLMDANSSKEPLVVVLPPKECEPVGCIEGVSDAILASPSPPTDEYIKERMCEKNECGSGTFLLGFDFENKS
;
A
#
# COMPACT_ATOMS: atom_id res chain seq x y z
N TYR A 1 -7.29 14.75 4.89
CA TYR A 1 -6.78 13.72 5.82
C TYR A 1 -5.37 13.41 5.39
N GLU A 2 -4.40 13.36 6.30
CA GLU A 2 -3.03 12.97 5.97
C GLU A 2 -2.92 11.45 6.05
N TRP A 3 -2.45 10.82 4.98
CA TRP A 3 -2.33 9.37 4.92
C TRP A 3 -1.15 8.89 5.79
N PRO A 4 -1.27 7.78 6.55
CA PRO A 4 -0.19 7.32 7.40
C PRO A 4 1.08 6.94 6.61
N SER A 5 2.23 7.19 7.23
CA SER A 5 3.55 6.94 6.65
C SER A 5 3.85 5.46 6.43
N GLY A 6 4.96 5.18 5.75
CA GLY A 6 5.37 3.83 5.34
C GLY A 6 4.82 3.42 3.98
N PRO A 7 5.17 2.23 3.50
CA PRO A 7 4.88 1.82 2.12
C PRO A 7 3.37 1.72 1.87
N ASN A 8 2.92 2.22 0.73
CA ASN A 8 1.55 2.03 0.23
C ASN A 8 1.45 0.83 -0.71
N VAL A 9 2.59 0.33 -1.19
CA VAL A 9 2.73 -0.79 -2.11
C VAL A 9 3.84 -1.68 -1.60
N ILE A 10 3.54 -2.96 -1.43
CA ILE A 10 4.53 -4.01 -1.15
C ILE A 10 4.47 -5.01 -2.30
N LEU A 11 5.63 -5.30 -2.89
CA LEU A 11 5.78 -6.36 -3.88
C LEU A 11 6.15 -7.65 -3.16
N LYS A 12 5.39 -8.71 -3.41
CA LYS A 12 5.65 -10.05 -2.88
C LYS A 12 5.86 -11.08 -3.98
N HIS A 13 6.79 -12.00 -3.76
CA HIS A 13 6.97 -13.19 -4.56
C HIS A 13 7.22 -14.39 -3.64
N LYS A 14 6.47 -15.48 -3.84
CA LYS A 14 6.49 -16.67 -2.95
C LYS A 14 6.35 -16.31 -1.47
N ASP A 15 5.39 -15.43 -1.17
CA ASP A 15 5.12 -14.82 0.15
C ASP A 15 6.23 -13.98 0.77
N LYS A 16 7.37 -13.81 0.09
CA LYS A 16 8.46 -12.94 0.54
C LYS A 16 8.28 -11.54 -0.01
N LYS A 17 8.53 -10.54 0.83
CA LYS A 17 8.65 -9.14 0.38
C LYS A 17 9.92 -8.99 -0.45
N VAL A 18 9.76 -8.52 -1.69
CA VAL A 18 10.85 -8.35 -2.67
C VAL A 18 10.98 -6.91 -3.18
N GLY A 19 10.04 -6.05 -2.79
CA GLY A 19 10.09 -4.64 -3.07
C GLY A 19 9.00 -3.86 -2.34
N GLU A 20 9.07 -2.55 -2.43
CA GLU A 20 8.09 -1.61 -1.87
C GLU A 20 8.21 -0.24 -2.53
N ASP A 21 7.20 0.61 -2.36
CA ASP A 21 7.36 2.04 -2.57
C ASP A 21 7.94 2.72 -1.32
N THR A 22 8.67 3.81 -1.53
CA THR A 22 9.16 4.66 -0.44
C THR A 22 9.17 6.13 -0.85
N GLU A 23 8.93 7.01 0.11
CA GLU A 23 9.06 8.47 -0.06
C GLU A 23 10.47 8.96 0.32
N ASP A 24 11.32 8.08 0.86
CA ASP A 24 12.69 8.40 1.25
C ASP A 24 13.61 8.49 0.03
N ALA A 25 13.84 9.73 -0.42
CA ALA A 25 14.70 10.03 -1.55
C ALA A 25 16.16 9.61 -1.36
N GLU A 26 16.68 9.60 -0.13
CA GLU A 26 18.04 9.14 0.14
C GLU A 26 18.13 7.62 0.02
N ARG A 27 17.13 6.91 0.56
CA ARG A 27 17.01 5.46 0.38
C ARG A 27 16.94 5.07 -1.10
N ILE A 28 16.18 5.81 -1.91
CA ILE A 28 16.11 5.59 -3.36
C ILE A 28 17.51 5.71 -3.99
N LYS A 29 18.22 6.81 -3.75
CA LYS A 29 19.57 7.04 -4.29
C LYS A 29 20.60 6.01 -3.83
N GLU A 30 20.47 5.51 -2.61
CA GLU A 30 21.32 4.43 -2.10
C GLU A 30 21.09 3.15 -2.88
N VAL A 31 19.82 2.78 -3.12
CA VAL A 31 19.47 1.55 -3.82
C VAL A 31 19.76 1.64 -5.31
N GLU A 32 19.65 2.81 -5.94
CA GLU A 32 20.08 3.01 -7.34
C GLU A 32 21.56 2.68 -7.58
N LYS A 33 22.40 2.72 -6.54
CA LYS A 33 23.83 2.36 -6.64
C LYS A 33 24.07 0.85 -6.54
N CYS A 34 23.09 0.08 -6.08
CA CYS A 34 23.20 -1.37 -5.94
C CYS A 34 22.90 -2.04 -7.29
N ALA A 35 23.82 -2.88 -7.77
CA ALA A 35 23.73 -3.51 -9.09
C ALA A 35 22.56 -4.49 -9.23
N ASP A 36 22.16 -5.12 -8.12
CA ASP A 36 21.17 -6.19 -8.10
C ASP A 36 19.74 -5.66 -7.94
N SER A 37 19.57 -4.42 -7.49
CA SER A 37 18.26 -3.80 -7.33
C SER A 37 17.80 -3.04 -8.58
N LEU A 38 16.51 -2.74 -8.62
CA LEU A 38 15.88 -1.92 -9.64
C LEU A 38 15.00 -0.87 -8.97
N VAL A 39 15.11 0.38 -9.43
CA VAL A 39 14.25 1.49 -9.00
C VAL A 39 13.39 1.93 -10.18
N ILE A 40 12.08 2.06 -9.96
CA ILE A 40 11.11 2.57 -10.94
C ILE A 40 10.28 3.65 -10.26
N GLY A 41 10.61 4.92 -10.53
CA GLY A 41 10.00 6.04 -9.81
C GLY A 41 10.34 5.96 -8.32
N ASN A 42 9.33 5.79 -7.47
CA ASN A 42 9.48 5.61 -6.02
C ASN A 42 9.42 4.14 -5.58
N ILE A 43 9.27 3.19 -6.51
CA ILE A 43 9.24 1.75 -6.21
C ILE A 43 10.66 1.19 -6.27
N ILE A 44 11.03 0.49 -5.21
CA ILE A 44 12.28 -0.25 -5.07
C ILE A 44 12.00 -1.75 -5.19
N ILE A 45 12.74 -2.43 -6.05
CA ILE A 45 12.83 -3.90 -6.12
C ILE A 45 14.24 -4.27 -5.67
N TYR A 46 14.38 -5.01 -4.57
CA TYR A 46 15.68 -5.23 -3.94
C TYR A 46 16.57 -6.21 -4.71
N ASP A 47 15.96 -7.13 -5.46
CA ASP A 47 16.64 -8.11 -6.30
C ASP A 47 15.86 -8.26 -7.61
N LYS A 48 16.44 -7.76 -8.70
CA LYS A 48 15.81 -7.77 -10.03
C LYS A 48 15.72 -9.17 -10.64
N GLU A 49 16.49 -10.15 -10.15
CA GLU A 49 16.38 -11.54 -10.61
C GLU A 49 15.01 -12.12 -10.26
N VAL A 50 14.35 -11.61 -9.21
CA VAL A 50 12.98 -11.98 -8.85
C VAL A 50 12.00 -11.72 -10.00
N LEU A 51 12.25 -10.73 -10.86
CA LEU A 51 11.39 -10.43 -12.00
C LEU A 51 11.49 -11.54 -13.06
N MET A 52 12.67 -12.14 -13.23
CA MET A 52 12.86 -13.27 -14.14
C MET A 52 12.21 -14.55 -13.58
N ASP A 53 12.34 -14.79 -12.27
CA ASP A 53 11.69 -15.93 -11.60
C ASP A 53 10.15 -15.78 -11.60
N ALA A 54 9.63 -14.59 -11.29
CA ALA A 54 8.19 -14.33 -11.34
C ALA A 54 7.58 -14.51 -12.74
N ASN A 55 8.34 -14.22 -13.81
CA ASN A 55 7.87 -14.38 -15.19
C ASN A 55 7.93 -15.84 -15.69
N SER A 56 8.79 -16.67 -15.09
CA SER A 56 9.00 -18.07 -15.48
C SER A 56 8.28 -19.07 -14.57
N SER A 57 7.94 -18.67 -13.35
CA SER A 57 7.23 -19.50 -12.37
C SER A 57 5.71 -19.40 -12.50
N LYS A 58 5.00 -20.36 -11.90
CA LYS A 58 3.53 -20.30 -11.75
C LYS A 58 3.07 -19.36 -10.63
N GLU A 59 4.02 -18.79 -9.88
CA GLU A 59 3.76 -17.90 -8.76
C GLU A 59 4.08 -16.46 -9.19
N PRO A 60 3.06 -15.66 -9.53
CA PRO A 60 3.29 -14.33 -10.04
C PRO A 60 3.81 -13.39 -8.94
N LEU A 61 4.36 -12.25 -9.38
CA LEU A 61 4.58 -11.12 -8.49
C LEU A 61 3.22 -10.58 -8.02
N VAL A 62 3.04 -10.47 -6.70
CA VAL A 62 1.81 -9.98 -6.07
C VAL A 62 2.04 -8.56 -5.57
N VAL A 63 1.13 -7.67 -5.94
CA VAL A 63 1.07 -6.30 -5.41
C VAL A 63 0.13 -6.28 -4.22
N VAL A 64 0.65 -5.89 -3.05
CA VAL A 64 -0.10 -5.79 -1.81
C VAL A 64 -0.20 -4.32 -1.42
N LEU A 65 -1.42 -3.83 -1.19
CA LEU A 65 -1.66 -2.53 -0.56
C LEU A 65 -1.82 -2.80 0.95
N PRO A 66 -0.80 -2.55 1.79
CA PRO A 66 -0.88 -2.91 3.19
C PRO A 66 -1.92 -2.04 3.91
N PRO A 67 -2.66 -2.62 4.87
CA PRO A 67 -3.49 -1.82 5.77
C PRO A 67 -2.63 -0.84 6.56
N LYS A 68 -3.19 0.32 6.89
CA LYS A 68 -2.56 1.33 7.76
C LYS A 68 -3.39 1.51 9.02
N GLU A 69 -2.75 1.74 10.16
CA GLU A 69 -3.47 2.05 11.39
C GLU A 69 -4.14 3.43 11.28
N CYS A 70 -5.34 3.57 11.88
CA CYS A 70 -6.05 4.84 11.96
C CYS A 70 -6.03 5.39 13.39
N GLU A 71 -4.95 6.06 13.79
CA GLU A 71 -4.81 6.59 15.15
C GLU A 71 -6.03 7.42 15.62
N PRO A 72 -6.59 8.37 14.84
CA PRO A 72 -7.70 9.18 15.31
C PRO A 72 -8.96 8.38 15.69
N VAL A 73 -9.18 7.24 15.04
CA VAL A 73 -10.33 6.36 15.27
C VAL A 73 -10.01 5.32 16.33
N GLY A 74 -8.78 4.78 16.33
CA GLY A 74 -8.31 3.83 17.34
C GLY A 74 -8.20 4.43 18.75
N CYS A 75 -8.15 5.76 18.89
CA CYS A 75 -8.17 6.42 20.20
C CYS A 75 -9.58 6.65 20.79
N ILE A 76 -10.65 6.29 20.08
CA ILE A 76 -12.03 6.44 20.56
C ILE A 76 -12.33 5.33 21.57
N GLU A 77 -12.87 5.68 22.75
CA GLU A 77 -13.22 4.68 23.77
C GLU A 77 -14.22 3.66 23.20
N GLY A 78 -13.90 2.37 23.36
CA GLY A 78 -14.74 1.26 22.90
C GLY A 78 -14.58 0.91 21.43
N VAL A 79 -13.59 1.48 20.73
CA VAL A 79 -13.20 1.10 19.36
C VAL A 79 -11.88 0.33 19.40
N SER A 80 -11.79 -0.78 18.66
CA SER A 80 -10.55 -1.55 18.45
C SER A 80 -10.29 -1.75 16.95
N ASP A 81 -9.06 -2.16 16.62
CA ASP A 81 -8.69 -2.61 15.27
C ASP A 81 -9.01 -1.60 14.15
N ALA A 82 -8.80 -0.31 14.41
CA ALA A 82 -9.05 0.76 13.45
C ALA A 82 -8.01 0.76 12.32
N ILE A 83 -8.43 0.36 11.13
CA ILE A 83 -7.59 0.13 9.95
C ILE A 83 -8.11 0.92 8.74
N LEU A 84 -7.19 1.58 8.06
CA LEU A 84 -7.37 2.17 6.74
C LEU A 84 -6.90 1.21 5.65
N ALA A 85 -7.67 1.15 4.57
CA ALA A 85 -7.29 0.44 3.35
C ALA A 85 -7.51 1.34 2.13
N SER A 86 -6.58 1.25 1.17
CA SER A 86 -6.73 1.90 -0.13
C SER A 86 -7.58 1.00 -1.05
N PRO A 87 -8.74 1.48 -1.55
CA PRO A 87 -9.52 0.75 -2.52
C PRO A 87 -8.78 0.65 -3.85
N SER A 88 -9.09 -0.40 -4.62
CA SER A 88 -8.59 -0.49 -6.01
C SER A 88 -9.14 0.66 -6.86
N PRO A 89 -8.44 1.09 -7.94
CA PRO A 89 -8.92 2.17 -8.81
C PRO A 89 -10.39 2.04 -9.26
N PRO A 90 -10.90 0.88 -9.74
CA PRO A 90 -12.31 0.77 -10.12
C PRO A 90 -13.26 0.88 -8.91
N THR A 91 -12.82 0.49 -7.72
CA THR A 91 -13.60 0.67 -6.48
C THR A 91 -13.63 2.14 -6.06
N ASP A 92 -12.50 2.84 -6.14
CA ASP A 92 -12.41 4.28 -5.86
C ASP A 92 -13.31 5.09 -6.79
N GLU A 93 -13.26 4.83 -8.10
CA GLU A 93 -14.11 5.47 -9.10
C GLU A 93 -15.60 5.24 -8.81
N TYR A 94 -15.98 4.00 -8.49
CA TYR A 94 -17.35 3.67 -8.13
C TYR A 94 -17.82 4.40 -6.86
N ILE A 95 -16.99 4.46 -5.81
CA ILE A 95 -17.34 5.18 -4.57
C ILE A 95 -17.53 6.68 -4.88
N LYS A 96 -16.60 7.29 -5.63
CA LYS A 96 -16.70 8.70 -6.04
C LYS A 96 -17.99 8.99 -6.81
N GLU A 97 -18.33 8.15 -7.80
CA GLU A 97 -19.58 8.27 -8.56
C GLU A 97 -20.80 8.25 -7.62
N ARG A 98 -20.85 7.30 -6.68
CA ARG A 98 -21.95 7.17 -5.70
C ARG A 98 -22.03 8.32 -4.72
N MET A 99 -20.92 8.95 -4.40
CA MET A 99 -20.85 10.12 -3.53
C MET A 99 -21.06 11.45 -4.28
N CYS A 100 -21.28 11.40 -5.60
CA CYS A 100 -21.35 12.59 -6.46
C CYS A 100 -20.07 13.44 -6.40
N GLU A 101 -18.93 12.79 -6.13
CA GLU A 101 -17.61 13.41 -6.10
C GLU A 101 -16.96 13.37 -7.48
N LYS A 102 -16.18 14.39 -7.80
CA LYS A 102 -15.44 14.43 -9.06
C LYS A 102 -14.19 13.58 -8.96
N ASN A 103 -13.83 12.93 -10.07
CA ASN A 103 -12.55 12.26 -10.19
C ASN A 103 -11.47 13.29 -10.54
N GLU A 104 -10.91 13.93 -9.51
CA GLU A 104 -9.86 14.94 -9.63
C GLU A 104 -8.49 14.34 -9.35
N CYS A 105 -7.47 14.82 -10.07
CA CYS A 105 -6.10 14.37 -9.83
C CYS A 105 -5.66 14.76 -8.41
N GLY A 106 -5.15 13.80 -7.64
CA GLY A 106 -4.74 14.01 -6.25
C GLY A 106 -5.85 13.83 -5.22
N SER A 107 -7.09 13.54 -5.62
CA SER A 107 -8.16 13.12 -4.71
C SER A 107 -8.42 11.62 -4.81
N GLY A 108 -8.71 10.99 -3.68
CA GLY A 108 -8.97 9.56 -3.58
C GLY A 108 -9.85 9.26 -2.39
N THR A 109 -10.45 8.08 -2.41
CA THR A 109 -11.23 7.52 -1.29
C THR A 109 -10.38 6.50 -0.55
N PHE A 110 -10.76 6.25 0.70
CA PHE A 110 -10.20 5.18 1.52
C PHE A 110 -11.32 4.45 2.25
N LEU A 111 -11.06 3.21 2.59
CA LEU A 111 -11.95 2.40 3.43
C LEU A 111 -11.42 2.45 4.86
N LEU A 112 -12.31 2.63 5.82
CA LEU A 112 -12.04 2.55 7.25
C LEU A 112 -12.82 1.37 7.82
N GLY A 113 -12.11 0.40 8.37
CA GLY A 113 -12.67 -0.68 9.17
C GLY A 113 -12.26 -0.53 10.63
N PHE A 114 -13.15 -0.89 11.55
CA PHE A 114 -12.89 -0.91 12.98
C PHE A 114 -13.93 -1.80 13.66
N ASP A 115 -13.59 -2.29 14.84
CA ASP A 115 -14.48 -3.07 15.69
C ASP A 115 -14.91 -2.25 16.90
N PHE A 116 -16.01 -2.68 17.54
CA PHE A 116 -16.41 -2.17 18.84
C PHE A 116 -16.11 -3.21 19.92
N GLU A 117 -15.51 -2.78 21.03
CA GLU A 117 -15.39 -3.63 22.19
C GLU A 117 -16.80 -3.92 22.74
N ASN A 118 -17.26 -5.16 22.58
CA ASN A 118 -18.44 -5.61 23.29
C ASN A 118 -18.09 -5.67 24.79
N LYS A 119 -18.54 -4.64 25.55
CA LYS A 119 -18.61 -4.74 27.01
C LYS A 119 -19.57 -5.90 27.33
N SER A 120 -19.00 -7.06 27.65
CA SER A 120 -19.72 -8.23 28.18
C SER A 120 -19.82 -8.16 29.70
#